data_AF-A0AAE7BYJ1-F1
#
_entry.id   AF-A0AAE7BYJ1-F1
#
_cell.length_a   1.000
_cell.length_b   1.000
_cell.length_c   1.000
_cell.angle_alpha   90.00
_cell.angle_beta   90.00
_cell.angle_gamma   90.00
#
_symmetry.space_group_name_H-M   'P 1'
#
loop_
_entity.id
_entity.type
_entity.pdbx_description
1 polymer ?
#
loop_
_entity_poly.entity_id
_entity_poly.type
_entity_poly.pdbx_seq_one_letter_code
_entity_poly.pdbx_strand_id
1 'polypeptide(L)'
;MDDMEIRYTTKHIADELGVEPVTVRKYALALEKAGYHIERSDGKNRDFSATDMMAFKYLQSIRSRTGITLEAAAEAVVIKVFTATKQESRIVRNDKTAPSERYIDRSELMNILEQLRAGYEASAAALSLKVEQYERLAHEREMRSRELARLDREMERQVERELREEAAAEWNKLPESERTIKVGWGWFGRRDEDLHRRADYIQRYVDDRMGDRLHAAYSAEA
;
A
#
# COMPACT_ATOMS: atom_id res chain seq x y z
N MET A 1 30.51 -42.65 1.96
CA MET A 1 30.45 -41.96 0.66
C MET A 1 30.85 -40.54 0.94
N ASP A 2 31.86 -40.08 0.22
CA ASP A 2 32.52 -38.78 0.39
C ASP A 2 31.49 -37.67 0.14
N ASP A 3 31.16 -36.88 1.17
CA ASP A 3 30.23 -35.77 1.05
C ASP A 3 31.01 -34.65 0.34
N MET A 4 30.88 -34.59 -0.98
CA MET A 4 31.60 -33.64 -1.82
C MET A 4 31.05 -32.24 -1.55
N GLU A 5 31.61 -31.57 -0.55
CA GLU A 5 31.31 -30.19 -0.18
C GLU A 5 31.53 -29.30 -1.42
N ILE A 6 30.44 -28.80 -2.01
CA ILE A 6 30.51 -28.01 -3.23
C ILE A 6 31.25 -26.71 -2.93
N ARG A 7 32.49 -26.62 -3.43
CA ARG A 7 33.32 -25.42 -3.32
C ARG A 7 33.22 -24.58 -4.57
N TYR A 8 32.87 -23.32 -4.40
CA TYR A 8 32.75 -22.32 -5.45
C TYR A 8 34.03 -21.51 -5.56
N THR A 9 34.50 -21.30 -6.78
CA THR A 9 35.61 -20.38 -7.05
C THR A 9 35.11 -18.93 -7.12
N THR A 10 36.02 -17.95 -7.09
CA THR A 10 35.68 -16.53 -7.34
C THR A 10 34.91 -16.31 -8.66
N LYS A 11 35.23 -17.08 -9.71
CA LYS A 11 34.53 -16.98 -11.01
C LYS A 11 33.06 -17.39 -10.89
N HIS A 12 32.80 -18.56 -10.31
CA HIS A 12 31.44 -19.05 -10.05
C HIS A 12 30.60 -18.07 -9.23
N ILE A 13 31.16 -17.45 -8.19
CA ILE A 13 30.47 -16.43 -7.38
C ILE A 13 30.17 -15.17 -8.23
N ALA A 14 31.11 -14.77 -9.08
CA ALA A 14 30.97 -13.59 -9.95
C ALA A 14 29.84 -13.78 -10.95
N ASP A 15 29.81 -14.95 -11.60
CA ASP A 15 28.77 -15.32 -12.57
C ASP A 15 27.38 -15.38 -11.90
N GLU A 16 27.28 -15.97 -10.71
CA GLU A 16 26.02 -16.10 -9.96
C GLU A 16 25.47 -14.75 -9.46
N LEU A 17 26.35 -13.82 -9.09
CA LEU A 17 25.95 -12.48 -8.61
C LEU A 17 25.78 -11.47 -9.76
N GLY A 18 26.14 -11.83 -11.00
CA GLY A 18 26.17 -10.92 -12.14
C GLY A 18 27.14 -9.75 -11.96
N VAL A 19 28.29 -9.99 -11.33
CA VAL A 19 29.33 -8.97 -11.06
C VAL A 19 30.69 -9.40 -11.58
N GLU A 20 31.62 -8.47 -11.73
CA GLU A 20 33.00 -8.83 -12.08
C GLU A 20 33.74 -9.56 -10.93
N PRO A 21 34.67 -10.47 -11.23
CA PRO A 21 35.47 -11.17 -10.21
C PRO A 21 36.25 -10.24 -9.26
N VAL A 22 36.59 -9.02 -9.70
CA VAL A 22 37.22 -8.00 -8.84
C VAL A 22 36.27 -7.53 -7.72
N THR A 23 34.97 -7.46 -7.99
CA THR A 23 33.94 -7.07 -7.03
C THR A 23 33.75 -8.15 -5.97
N VAL A 24 33.78 -9.43 -6.37
CA VAL A 24 33.76 -10.57 -5.42
C VAL A 24 34.96 -10.51 -4.48
N ARG A 25 36.16 -10.20 -4.98
CA ARG A 25 37.36 -10.04 -4.13
C ARG A 25 37.22 -8.88 -3.14
N LYS A 26 36.62 -7.75 -3.56
CA LYS A 26 36.34 -6.61 -2.68
C LYS A 26 35.33 -6.98 -1.58
N TYR A 27 34.27 -7.72 -1.93
CA TYR A 27 33.29 -8.20 -0.96
C TYR A 27 33.90 -9.16 0.04
N ALA A 28 34.73 -10.11 -0.43
CA ALA A 28 35.41 -11.06 0.44
C ALA A 28 36.30 -10.34 1.46
N LEU A 29 37.07 -9.34 1.02
CA LEU A 29 37.90 -8.52 1.92
C LEU A 29 37.07 -7.73 2.95
N ALA A 30 35.94 -7.17 2.54
CA ALA A 30 35.06 -6.43 3.45
C ALA A 30 34.44 -7.36 4.51
N LEU A 31 34.02 -8.55 4.10
CA LEU A 31 33.51 -9.60 5.00
C LEU A 31 34.61 -10.10 5.96
N GLU A 32 35.80 -10.42 5.45
CA GLU A 32 36.96 -10.82 6.26
C GLU A 32 37.33 -9.73 7.30
N LYS A 33 37.32 -8.45 6.89
CA LYS A 33 37.58 -7.31 7.79
C LYS A 33 36.51 -7.13 8.86
N ALA A 34 35.26 -7.45 8.54
CA ALA A 34 34.14 -7.41 9.48
C ALA A 34 34.10 -8.62 10.43
N GLY A 35 34.97 -9.62 10.24
CA GLY A 35 35.07 -10.80 11.11
C GLY A 35 34.44 -12.08 10.54
N TYR A 36 34.05 -12.10 9.26
CA TYR A 36 33.61 -13.30 8.57
C TYR A 36 34.80 -14.18 8.16
N HIS A 37 34.75 -15.48 8.41
CA HIS A 37 35.83 -16.39 8.01
C HIS A 37 35.54 -17.04 6.65
N ILE A 38 36.45 -16.86 5.68
CA ILE A 38 36.39 -17.51 4.36
C ILE A 38 37.56 -18.48 4.27
N GLU A 39 37.26 -19.74 3.94
CA GLU A 39 38.29 -20.76 3.79
C GLU A 39 39.19 -20.50 2.57
N ARG A 40 40.45 -20.91 2.70
CA ARG A 40 41.45 -20.77 1.64
C ARG A 40 42.10 -22.12 1.38
N SER A 41 42.15 -22.51 0.11
CA SER A 41 42.93 -23.66 -0.31
C SER A 41 44.34 -23.22 -0.68
N ASP A 42 45.30 -23.91 -0.05
CA ASP A 42 46.75 -23.77 -0.20
C ASP A 42 47.27 -22.32 -0.07
N GLY A 43 46.60 -21.51 0.76
CA GLY A 43 47.02 -20.15 1.12
C GLY A 43 46.85 -19.07 0.05
N LYS A 44 46.53 -19.43 -1.20
CA LYS A 44 46.51 -18.48 -2.34
C LYS A 44 45.11 -18.27 -2.95
N ASN A 45 44.24 -19.28 -2.94
CA ASN A 45 42.91 -19.19 -3.54
C ASN A 45 41.81 -19.33 -2.48
N ARG A 46 40.78 -18.48 -2.57
CA ARG A 46 39.59 -18.57 -1.72
C ARG A 46 38.64 -19.60 -2.31
N ASP A 47 38.27 -20.58 -1.51
CA ASP A 47 37.27 -21.58 -1.86
C ASP A 47 36.02 -21.29 -1.06
N PHE A 48 34.97 -20.88 -1.75
CA PHE A 48 33.74 -20.42 -1.12
C PHE A 48 32.78 -21.58 -0.91
N SER A 49 32.23 -21.70 0.28
CA SER A 49 31.15 -22.62 0.60
C SER A 49 29.80 -22.10 0.08
N ALA A 50 28.75 -22.93 0.16
CA ALA A 50 27.38 -22.49 -0.06
C ALA A 50 26.96 -21.37 0.92
N THR A 51 27.47 -21.41 2.16
CA THR A 51 27.24 -20.36 3.17
C THR A 51 27.86 -19.03 2.74
N ASP A 52 29.07 -19.06 2.17
CA ASP A 52 29.74 -17.86 1.66
C ASP A 52 28.96 -17.25 0.49
N MET A 53 28.44 -18.08 -0.42
CA MET A 53 27.56 -17.64 -1.51
C MET A 53 26.34 -16.88 -0.97
N MET A 54 25.70 -17.41 0.08
CA MET A 54 24.55 -16.76 0.73
C MET A 54 24.94 -15.43 1.40
N ALA A 55 26.12 -15.37 2.03
CA ALA A 55 26.67 -14.14 2.59
C ALA A 55 26.88 -13.07 1.50
N PHE A 56 27.42 -13.44 0.34
CA PHE A 56 27.59 -12.51 -0.79
C PHE A 56 26.25 -12.02 -1.37
N LYS A 57 25.27 -12.92 -1.56
CA LYS A 57 23.93 -12.54 -2.05
C LYS A 57 23.25 -11.57 -1.09
N TYR A 58 23.37 -11.81 0.21
CA TYR A 58 22.80 -10.94 1.22
C TYR A 58 23.50 -9.56 1.23
N LEU A 59 24.83 -9.52 1.19
CA LEU A 59 25.60 -8.29 1.08
C LEU A 59 25.18 -7.47 -0.15
N GLN A 60 25.07 -8.11 -1.33
CA GLN A 60 24.63 -7.45 -2.56
C GLN A 60 23.20 -6.88 -2.43
N SER A 61 22.29 -7.65 -1.81
CA SER A 61 20.91 -7.22 -1.62
C SER A 61 20.80 -5.97 -0.75
N ILE A 62 21.59 -5.88 0.32
CA ILE A 62 21.63 -4.71 1.20
C ILE A 62 22.13 -3.49 0.41
N ARG A 63 23.26 -3.64 -0.30
CA ARG A 63 23.85 -2.55 -1.09
C ARG A 63 22.92 -2.03 -2.19
N SER A 64 22.12 -2.90 -2.79
CA SER A 64 21.18 -2.50 -3.86
C SER A 64 19.97 -1.70 -3.37
N ARG A 65 19.62 -1.81 -2.07
CA ARG A 65 18.36 -1.27 -1.53
C ARG A 65 18.53 0.00 -0.70
N THR A 66 19.70 0.22 -0.09
CA THR A 66 19.80 1.19 1.02
C THR A 66 20.88 2.26 0.88
N GLY A 67 21.68 2.26 -0.20
CA GLY A 67 22.73 3.27 -0.41
C GLY A 67 23.84 3.27 0.65
N ILE A 68 23.92 2.22 1.47
CA ILE A 68 24.91 2.11 2.55
C ILE A 68 26.29 1.71 2.03
N THR A 69 27.32 1.97 2.84
CA THR A 69 28.71 1.61 2.53
C THR A 69 28.90 0.09 2.50
N LEU A 70 29.95 -0.36 1.80
CA LEU A 70 30.28 -1.78 1.69
C LEU A 70 30.62 -2.38 3.06
N GLU A 71 31.28 -1.60 3.90
CA GLU A 71 31.71 -1.96 5.26
C GLU A 71 30.51 -2.20 6.17
N ALA A 72 29.54 -1.26 6.18
CA ALA A 72 28.32 -1.40 6.97
C ALA A 72 27.46 -2.59 6.51
N ALA A 73 27.43 -2.85 5.20
CA ALA A 73 26.76 -4.03 4.66
C ALA A 73 27.45 -5.33 5.09
N ALA A 74 28.78 -5.36 5.14
CA ALA A 74 29.55 -6.51 5.60
C ALA A 74 29.34 -6.79 7.10
N GLU A 75 29.31 -5.76 7.94
CA GLU A 75 28.99 -5.89 9.38
C GLU A 75 27.58 -6.47 9.60
N ALA A 76 26.58 -6.01 8.84
CA ALA A 76 25.22 -6.54 8.93
C ALA A 76 25.12 -8.02 8.54
N VAL A 77 25.92 -8.46 7.55
CA VAL A 77 25.99 -9.87 7.14
C VAL A 77 26.61 -10.71 8.26
N VAL A 78 27.74 -10.25 8.82
CA VAL A 78 28.44 -10.88 9.95
C VAL A 78 27.51 -11.07 11.14
N ILE A 79 26.84 -10.01 11.60
CA ILE A 79 25.91 -10.08 12.75
C ILE A 79 24.85 -11.16 12.52
N LYS A 80 24.24 -11.19 11.33
CA LYS A 80 23.21 -12.17 10.99
C LYS A 80 23.74 -13.61 11.02
N VAL A 81 24.92 -13.85 10.44
CA VAL A 81 25.53 -15.18 10.41
C VAL A 81 25.90 -15.64 11.83
N PHE A 82 26.55 -14.79 12.63
CA PHE A 82 26.88 -15.10 14.01
C PHE A 82 25.64 -15.36 14.88
N THR A 83 24.54 -14.63 14.67
CA THR A 83 23.27 -14.91 15.37
C THR A 83 22.64 -16.24 14.99
N ALA A 84 22.77 -16.68 13.73
CA ALA A 84 22.27 -17.97 13.26
C ALA A 84 23.12 -19.15 13.76
N THR A 85 24.45 -19.02 13.70
CA THR A 85 25.38 -20.07 14.18
C THR A 85 25.29 -20.28 15.70
N LYS A 86 24.98 -19.23 16.48
CA LYS A 86 24.77 -19.33 17.95
C LYS A 86 23.47 -20.04 18.33
N GLN A 87 22.50 -20.15 17.41
CA GLN A 87 21.31 -21.00 17.59
C GLN A 87 21.59 -22.47 17.30
N GLU A 88 22.43 -22.79 16.31
CA GLU A 88 22.77 -24.17 15.91
C GLU A 88 23.80 -24.85 16.83
N SER A 89 24.76 -24.09 17.37
CA SER A 89 25.85 -24.61 18.22
C SER A 89 25.48 -24.83 19.70
N ARG A 90 24.20 -24.71 20.08
CA ARG A 90 23.71 -25.04 21.43
C ARG A 90 23.59 -26.54 21.69
N ILE A 91 23.87 -27.38 20.70
CA ILE A 91 24.01 -28.83 20.87
C ILE A 91 25.44 -29.20 20.49
N VAL A 92 26.18 -29.77 21.45
CA VAL A 92 27.53 -30.39 21.37
C VAL A 92 28.74 -29.54 21.81
N ARG A 93 29.08 -29.78 23.09
CA ARG A 93 30.42 -30.04 23.68
C ARG A 93 31.33 -28.85 24.08
N ASN A 94 31.62 -28.89 25.37
CA ASN A 94 32.57 -28.14 26.19
C ASN A 94 34.02 -28.34 25.72
N ASP A 95 34.78 -27.26 25.49
CA ASP A 95 36.20 -27.20 25.86
C ASP A 95 36.69 -25.74 26.03
N LYS A 96 37.74 -25.60 26.84
CA LYS A 96 38.21 -24.38 27.50
C LYS A 96 39.04 -23.46 26.59
N THR A 97 39.09 -22.19 27.03
CA THR A 97 40.10 -21.13 26.81
C THR A 97 39.79 -19.98 25.83
N ALA A 98 40.15 -18.76 26.29
CA ALA A 98 40.18 -17.44 25.64
C ALA A 98 38.98 -16.50 25.94
N PRO A 99 39.15 -15.16 25.84
CA PRO A 99 39.22 -14.27 27.02
C PRO A 99 38.01 -13.34 27.16
N SER A 100 37.52 -13.17 28.40
CA SER A 100 36.61 -12.13 28.91
C SER A 100 35.72 -11.41 27.89
N GLU A 101 34.73 -12.11 27.34
CA GLU A 101 33.50 -11.46 26.90
C GLU A 101 32.70 -11.07 28.14
N ARG A 102 32.23 -9.82 28.18
CA ARG A 102 31.35 -9.31 29.22
C ARG A 102 30.08 -10.16 29.21
N TYR A 103 30.02 -11.14 30.11
CA TYR A 103 28.89 -12.05 30.22
C TYR A 103 27.71 -11.20 30.69
N ILE A 104 26.76 -10.91 29.79
CA ILE A 104 25.47 -10.35 30.19
C ILE A 104 24.88 -11.35 31.19
N ASP A 105 24.70 -10.92 32.42
CA ASP A 105 24.23 -11.80 33.48
C ASP A 105 22.86 -12.37 33.10
N ARG A 106 22.55 -13.60 33.52
CA ARG A 106 21.26 -14.24 33.20
C ARG A 106 20.09 -13.37 33.67
N SER A 107 20.25 -12.65 34.78
CA SER A 107 19.23 -11.70 35.27
C SER A 107 19.09 -10.49 34.33
N GLU A 108 20.20 -9.95 33.84
CA GLU A 108 20.24 -8.84 32.88
C GLU A 108 19.62 -9.22 31.53
N LEU A 109 19.89 -10.43 31.03
CA LEU A 109 19.25 -10.94 29.82
C LEU A 109 17.73 -11.09 29.99
N MET A 110 17.27 -11.63 31.12
CA MET A 110 15.84 -11.78 31.38
C MET A 110 15.15 -10.41 31.50
N ASN A 111 15.79 -9.43 32.13
CA ASN A 111 15.29 -8.06 32.18
C ASN A 111 15.19 -7.42 30.79
N ILE A 112 16.19 -7.63 29.92
CA ILE A 112 16.15 -7.13 28.53
C ILE A 112 15.02 -7.79 27.73
N LEU A 113 14.85 -9.10 27.87
CA LEU A 113 13.77 -9.83 27.20
C LEU A 113 12.39 -9.37 27.69
N GLU A 114 12.25 -9.10 28.98
CA GLU A 114 11.01 -8.58 29.57
C GLU A 114 10.72 -7.15 29.09
N GLN A 115 11.74 -6.28 29.02
CA GLN A 115 11.60 -4.94 28.46
C GLN A 115 11.23 -4.96 26.98
N LEU A 116 11.85 -5.85 26.19
CA LEU A 116 11.50 -6.05 24.79
C LEU A 116 10.05 -6.51 24.66
N ARG A 117 9.65 -7.52 25.43
CA ARG A 117 8.27 -8.03 25.44
C ARG A 117 7.27 -6.92 25.80
N ALA A 118 7.52 -6.18 26.87
CA ALA A 118 6.68 -5.05 27.28
C ALA A 118 6.61 -3.97 26.18
N GLY A 119 7.73 -3.69 25.51
CA GLY A 119 7.78 -2.77 24.38
C GLY A 119 6.95 -3.25 23.18
N TYR A 120 7.01 -4.56 22.87
CA TYR A 120 6.18 -5.16 21.82
C TYR A 120 4.69 -5.13 22.18
N GLU A 121 4.33 -5.49 23.41
CA GLU A 121 2.94 -5.46 23.89
C GLU A 121 2.38 -4.02 23.87
N ALA A 122 3.14 -3.04 24.35
CA ALA A 122 2.74 -1.64 24.30
C ALA A 122 2.58 -1.13 22.86
N SER A 123 3.51 -1.52 21.97
CA SER A 123 3.43 -1.15 20.55
C SER A 123 2.25 -1.81 19.84
N ALA A 124 1.96 -3.08 20.14
CA ALA A 124 0.81 -3.79 19.60
C ALA A 124 -0.51 -3.18 20.08
N ALA A 125 -0.61 -2.82 21.36
CA ALA A 125 -1.78 -2.13 21.90
C ALA A 125 -1.98 -0.75 21.27
N ALA A 126 -0.91 0.03 21.11
CA ALA A 126 -0.96 1.33 20.44
C ALA A 126 -1.39 1.20 18.97
N LEU A 127 -0.91 0.18 18.27
CA LEU A 127 -1.32 -0.11 16.89
C LEU A 127 -2.81 -0.49 16.83
N SER A 128 -3.27 -1.37 17.72
CA SER A 128 -4.68 -1.77 17.80
C SER A 128 -5.60 -0.57 18.00
N LEU A 129 -5.26 0.33 18.93
CA LEU A 129 -6.02 1.55 19.16
C LEU A 129 -6.05 2.44 17.91
N LYS A 130 -4.92 2.55 17.21
CA LYS A 130 -4.82 3.35 15.98
C LYS A 130 -5.66 2.75 14.85
N VAL A 131 -5.71 1.43 14.72
CA VAL A 131 -6.59 0.75 13.76
C VAL A 131 -8.05 1.06 14.06
N GLU A 132 -8.49 0.91 15.31
CA GLU A 132 -9.87 1.21 15.73
C GLU A 132 -10.23 2.69 15.50
N GLN A 133 -9.29 3.61 15.70
CA GLN A 133 -9.46 5.02 15.37
C GLN A 133 -9.64 5.24 13.86
N TYR A 134 -8.83 4.59 13.02
CA TYR A 134 -8.98 4.70 11.57
C TYR A 134 -10.28 4.09 11.06
N GLU A 135 -10.72 2.96 11.63
CA GLU A 135 -12.01 2.35 11.30
C GLU A 135 -13.18 3.28 11.64
N ARG A 136 -13.14 3.90 12.83
CA ARG A 136 -14.13 4.92 13.22
C ARG A 136 -14.15 6.11 12.26
N LEU A 137 -12.98 6.68 11.95
CA LEU A 137 -12.87 7.80 11.02
C LEU A 137 -13.33 7.41 9.60
N ALA A 138 -13.01 6.21 9.14
CA ALA A 138 -13.46 5.70 7.84
C ALA A 138 -14.98 5.58 7.82
N HIS A 139 -15.58 5.03 8.88
CA HIS A 139 -17.02 4.89 9.02
C HIS A 139 -17.73 6.26 9.07
N GLU A 140 -17.22 7.21 9.86
CA GLU A 140 -17.77 8.58 9.93
C GLU A 140 -17.72 9.28 8.56
N ARG A 141 -16.61 9.12 7.82
CA ARG A 141 -16.47 9.67 6.46
C ARG A 141 -17.46 9.04 5.49
N GLU A 142 -17.67 7.73 5.57
CA GLU A 142 -18.64 7.04 4.74
C GLU A 142 -20.07 7.51 5.06
N MET A 143 -20.43 7.61 6.34
CA MET A 143 -21.74 8.08 6.77
C MET A 143 -22.00 9.52 6.32
N ARG A 144 -21.03 10.42 6.49
CA ARG A 144 -21.12 11.80 5.99
C ARG A 144 -21.24 11.83 4.46
N SER A 145 -20.51 10.99 3.75
CA SER A 145 -20.62 10.89 2.29
C SER A 145 -22.00 10.43 1.85
N ARG A 146 -22.61 9.46 2.56
CA ARG A 146 -23.96 8.98 2.28
C ARG A 146 -25.02 10.03 2.57
N GLU A 147 -24.86 10.77 3.66
CA GLU A 147 -25.75 11.88 4.03
C GLU A 147 -25.70 13.00 2.99
N LEU A 148 -24.50 13.45 2.61
CA LEU A 148 -24.33 14.45 1.54
C LEU A 148 -24.97 13.98 0.24
N ALA A 149 -24.71 12.75 -0.21
CA ALA A 149 -25.33 12.22 -1.42
C ALA A 149 -26.86 12.09 -1.32
N ARG A 150 -27.41 11.96 -0.10
CA ARG A 150 -28.86 11.97 0.12
C ARG A 150 -29.42 13.38 -0.02
N LEU A 151 -28.81 14.35 0.64
CA LEU A 151 -29.21 15.76 0.56
C LEU A 151 -29.13 16.26 -0.88
N ASP A 152 -28.05 15.93 -1.59
CA ASP A 152 -27.83 16.24 -3.00
C ASP A 152 -29.01 15.76 -3.88
N ARG A 153 -29.40 14.48 -3.73
CA ARG A 153 -30.56 13.92 -4.45
C ARG A 153 -31.89 14.55 -4.03
N GLU A 154 -32.04 14.95 -2.78
CA GLU A 154 -33.26 15.62 -2.30
C GLU A 154 -33.37 17.03 -2.91
N MET A 155 -32.26 17.76 -2.98
CA MET A 155 -32.15 19.07 -3.64
C MET A 155 -32.44 18.97 -5.13
N GLU A 156 -31.83 18.02 -5.85
CA GLU A 156 -32.11 17.78 -7.27
C GLU A 156 -33.60 17.53 -7.52
N ARG A 157 -34.23 16.66 -6.74
CA ARG A 157 -35.67 16.37 -6.88
C ARG A 157 -36.55 17.57 -6.58
N GLN A 158 -36.16 18.40 -5.61
CA GLN A 158 -36.88 19.62 -5.30
C GLN A 158 -36.80 20.61 -6.45
N VAL A 159 -35.59 20.88 -6.95
CA VAL A 159 -35.37 21.78 -8.09
C VAL A 159 -36.10 21.27 -9.33
N GLU A 160 -36.02 19.98 -9.63
CA GLU A 160 -36.71 19.37 -10.76
C GLU A 160 -38.24 19.51 -10.64
N ARG A 161 -38.80 19.33 -9.45
CA ARG A 161 -40.23 19.52 -9.19
C ARG A 161 -40.66 20.96 -9.43
N GLU A 162 -39.93 21.92 -8.87
CA GLU A 162 -40.21 23.35 -9.04
C GLU A 162 -40.16 23.76 -10.51
N LEU A 163 -39.13 23.33 -11.25
CA LEU A 163 -39.00 23.60 -12.68
C LEU A 163 -40.13 22.96 -13.50
N ARG A 164 -40.60 21.76 -13.14
CA ARG A 164 -41.75 21.13 -13.82
C ARG A 164 -43.06 21.87 -13.55
N GLU A 165 -43.26 22.39 -12.34
CA GLU A 165 -44.43 23.22 -12.00
C GLU A 165 -44.41 24.53 -12.78
N GLU A 166 -43.26 25.21 -12.84
CA GLU A 166 -43.05 26.41 -13.65
C GLU A 166 -43.29 26.13 -15.15
N ALA A 167 -42.72 25.05 -15.68
CA ALA A 167 -42.90 24.66 -17.08
C ALA A 167 -44.37 24.38 -17.41
N ALA A 168 -45.09 23.70 -16.51
CA ALA A 168 -46.53 23.46 -16.67
C ALA A 168 -47.34 24.76 -16.66
N ALA A 169 -46.96 25.72 -15.81
CA ALA A 169 -47.60 27.04 -15.77
C ALA A 169 -47.31 27.86 -17.05
N GLU A 170 -46.08 27.83 -17.56
CA GLU A 170 -45.70 28.47 -18.82
C GLU A 170 -46.39 27.84 -20.03
N TRP A 171 -46.42 26.51 -20.09
CA TRP A 171 -47.16 25.76 -21.10
C TRP A 171 -48.62 26.21 -21.14
N ASN A 172 -49.25 26.43 -19.98
CA ASN A 172 -50.64 26.85 -19.91
C ASN A 172 -50.89 28.27 -20.47
N LYS A 173 -49.85 29.10 -20.62
CA LYS A 173 -49.94 30.44 -21.22
C LYS A 173 -49.81 30.42 -22.74
N LEU A 174 -49.38 29.31 -23.33
CA LEU A 174 -49.22 29.20 -24.79
C LEU A 174 -50.57 29.23 -25.51
N PRO A 175 -50.62 29.72 -26.77
CA PRO A 175 -51.82 29.69 -27.58
C PRO A 175 -52.37 28.26 -27.74
N GLU A 176 -53.70 28.12 -27.79
CA GLU A 176 -54.36 26.81 -27.95
C GLU A 176 -53.88 26.05 -29.19
N SER A 177 -53.53 26.76 -30.27
CA SER A 177 -52.97 26.17 -31.50
C SER A 177 -51.63 25.45 -31.29
N GLU A 178 -50.84 25.87 -30.31
CA GLU A 178 -49.56 25.25 -29.98
C GLU A 178 -49.74 24.08 -29.01
N ARG A 179 -50.79 24.13 -28.20
CA ARG A 179 -51.06 23.17 -27.13
C ARG A 179 -51.95 21.99 -27.52
N THR A 180 -52.76 22.13 -28.56
CA THR A 180 -53.79 21.16 -28.90
C THR A 180 -53.55 20.49 -30.25
N ILE A 181 -53.99 19.24 -30.37
CA ILE A 181 -54.07 18.48 -31.61
C ILE A 181 -55.52 18.16 -31.94
N LYS A 182 -55.83 18.06 -33.24
CA LYS A 182 -57.15 17.60 -33.67
C LYS A 182 -57.20 16.08 -33.52
N VAL A 183 -58.15 15.60 -32.73
CA VAL A 183 -58.41 14.17 -32.53
C VAL A 183 -59.78 13.81 -33.09
N GLY A 184 -59.88 12.65 -33.73
CA GLY A 184 -61.09 12.18 -34.40
C GLY A 184 -61.11 12.41 -35.91
N TRP A 185 -62.10 11.82 -36.59
CA TRP A 185 -62.15 11.76 -38.04
C TRP A 185 -63.06 12.85 -38.64
N GLY A 186 -62.58 13.51 -39.70
CA GLY A 186 -63.37 14.45 -40.49
C GLY A 186 -63.90 15.65 -39.70
N TRP A 187 -65.22 15.88 -39.81
CA TRP A 187 -65.94 17.01 -39.23
C TRP A 187 -66.39 16.80 -37.77
N PHE A 188 -66.26 15.59 -37.23
CA PHE A 188 -66.53 15.28 -35.81
C PHE A 188 -65.30 15.45 -34.91
N GLY A 189 -64.16 15.86 -35.46
CA GLY A 189 -62.92 15.97 -34.70
C GLY A 189 -62.97 17.13 -33.72
N ARG A 190 -62.55 16.87 -32.47
CA ARG A 190 -62.37 17.87 -31.42
C ARG A 190 -60.90 18.23 -31.27
N ARG A 191 -60.62 19.35 -30.60
CA ARG A 191 -59.26 19.65 -30.12
C ARG A 191 -59.07 19.04 -28.75
N ASP A 192 -57.93 18.41 -28.55
CA ASP A 192 -57.51 17.83 -27.28
C ASP A 192 -56.06 18.23 -27.00
N GLU A 193 -55.65 18.22 -25.74
CA GLU A 193 -54.29 18.62 -25.35
C GLU A 193 -53.27 17.64 -25.96
N ASP A 194 -52.22 18.19 -26.58
CA ASP A 194 -51.09 17.41 -27.09
C ASP A 194 -50.18 17.01 -25.92
N LEU A 195 -50.51 15.90 -25.26
CA LEU A 195 -49.77 15.42 -24.10
C LEU A 195 -48.31 15.11 -24.40
N HIS A 196 -48.00 14.69 -25.63
CA HIS A 196 -46.62 14.37 -26.01
C HIS A 196 -45.81 15.66 -26.14
N ARG A 197 -46.35 16.66 -26.85
CA ARG A 197 -45.72 17.97 -26.97
C ARG A 197 -45.59 18.68 -25.62
N ARG A 198 -46.58 18.55 -24.75
CA ARG A 198 -46.52 19.05 -23.37
C ARG A 198 -45.38 18.40 -22.58
N ALA A 199 -45.24 17.08 -22.67
CA ALA A 199 -44.16 16.35 -22.01
C ALA A 199 -42.78 16.78 -22.54
N ASP A 200 -42.63 16.88 -23.87
CA ASP A 200 -41.40 17.34 -24.52
C ASP A 200 -41.03 18.78 -24.11
N TYR A 201 -42.03 19.67 -24.07
CA TYR A 201 -41.85 21.05 -23.64
C TYR A 201 -41.35 21.12 -22.20
N ILE A 202 -42.01 20.41 -21.28
CA ILE A 202 -41.63 20.37 -19.86
C ILE A 202 -40.22 19.81 -19.69
N GLN A 203 -39.90 18.73 -20.40
CA GLN A 203 -38.58 18.11 -20.28
C GLN A 203 -37.47 19.06 -20.74
N ARG A 204 -37.62 19.69 -21.92
CA ARG A 204 -36.65 20.69 -22.40
C ARG A 204 -36.54 21.88 -21.45
N TYR A 205 -37.66 22.37 -20.92
CA TYR A 205 -37.68 23.48 -19.98
C TYR A 205 -36.84 23.19 -18.74
N VAL A 206 -36.95 21.96 -18.19
CA VAL A 206 -36.17 21.49 -17.05
C VAL A 206 -34.70 21.36 -17.45
N ASP A 207 -34.39 20.63 -18.52
CA ASP A 207 -33.02 20.36 -18.96
C ASP A 207 -32.23 21.65 -19.21
N ASP A 208 -32.85 22.65 -19.84
CA ASP A 208 -32.23 23.95 -20.16
C ASP A 208 -31.93 24.80 -18.90
N ARG A 209 -32.60 24.54 -17.77
CA ARG A 209 -32.53 25.39 -16.56
C ARG A 209 -32.00 24.67 -15.32
N MET A 210 -31.90 23.33 -15.35
CA MET A 210 -31.56 22.51 -14.19
C MET A 210 -30.21 22.94 -13.59
N GLY A 211 -29.19 23.11 -14.44
CA GLY A 211 -27.84 23.48 -13.98
C GLY A 211 -27.80 24.82 -13.25
N ASP A 212 -28.36 25.86 -13.85
CA ASP A 212 -28.39 27.20 -13.25
C ASP A 212 -29.22 27.23 -11.96
N ARG A 213 -30.35 26.51 -11.93
CA ARG A 213 -31.23 26.45 -10.76
C ARG A 213 -30.58 25.68 -9.61
N LEU A 214 -29.91 24.57 -9.89
CA LEU A 214 -29.10 23.84 -8.90
C LEU A 214 -27.99 24.74 -8.35
N HIS A 215 -27.24 25.42 -9.22
CA HIS A 215 -26.17 26.31 -8.80
C HIS A 215 -26.67 27.43 -7.87
N ALA A 216 -27.82 28.02 -8.20
CA ALA A 216 -28.47 29.02 -7.35
C ALA A 216 -28.92 28.45 -6.00
N ALA A 217 -29.49 27.23 -5.99
CA ALA A 217 -29.94 26.56 -4.77
C ALA A 217 -28.77 26.27 -3.81
N TYR A 218 -27.66 25.69 -4.30
CA TYR A 218 -26.48 25.46 -3.46
C TYR A 218 -25.84 26.77 -2.96
N SER A 219 -25.91 27.84 -3.74
CA SER A 219 -25.35 29.14 -3.35
C SER A 219 -26.20 29.88 -2.32
N ALA A 220 -27.49 29.58 -2.22
CA ALA A 220 -28.41 30.20 -1.25
C ALA A 220 -28.33 29.55 0.14
N GLU A 221 -27.83 28.31 0.24
CA GLU A 221 -27.66 27.59 1.51
C GLU A 221 -26.26 27.74 2.14
N ALA A 222 -25.30 28.35 1.43
CA ALA A 222 -23.93 28.59 1.89
C ALA A 222 -23.78 29.92 2.67
#